data_AF-A0AAW4VXA2-F1
#
_entry.id   AF-A0AAW4VXA2-F1
#
_cell.length_a   1.000
_cell.length_b   1.000
_cell.length_c   1.000
_cell.angle_alpha   90.00
_cell.angle_beta   90.00
_cell.angle_gamma   90.00
#
_symmetry.space_group_name_H-M   'P 1'
#
loop_
_entity.id
_entity.type
_entity.pdbx_description
1 polymer ?
#
loop_
_entity_poly.entity_id
_entity_poly.type
_entity_poly.pdbx_seq_one_letter_code
_entity_poly.pdbx_strand_id
1 'polypeptide(L)'
;MASDAVAEVVEVGIFGAGQFIPSEELSAGMVGYVTASLKNVQDTTVGDTITDADNPCSEPLPGYKKVNPMVFCGLYPTDGAKYPDLR
;
A
#
# COMPACT_ATOMS: atom_id res chain seq x y z
N MET A 1 3.65 7.33 -6.90
CA MET A 1 3.21 8.47 -7.73
C MET A 1 1.87 8.09 -8.35
N ALA A 2 0.84 8.27 -7.53
CA ALA A 2 -0.58 8.29 -7.86
C ALA A 2 -1.36 8.98 -6.71
N SER A 3 -0.84 8.90 -5.48
CA SER A 3 -1.37 9.55 -4.28
C SER A 3 -0.68 10.88 -3.89
N ASP A 4 0.44 11.28 -4.50
CA ASP A 4 1.31 12.40 -4.10
C ASP A 4 1.64 12.46 -2.59
N ALA A 5 1.50 11.32 -1.90
CA ALA A 5 1.75 11.22 -0.47
C ALA A 5 3.25 11.10 -0.22
N VAL A 6 3.77 11.99 0.63
CA VAL A 6 5.15 11.92 1.14
C VAL A 6 5.11 11.37 2.56
N ALA A 7 5.92 10.35 2.82
CA ALA A 7 6.01 9.73 4.13
C ALA A 7 7.46 9.40 4.46
N GLU A 8 7.80 9.49 5.75
CA GLU A 8 9.11 9.09 6.26
C GLU A 8 9.16 7.58 6.44
N VAL A 9 10.20 6.97 5.87
CA VAL A 9 10.48 5.53 6.00
C VAL A 9 11.02 5.25 7.39
N VAL A 10 10.39 4.32 8.09
CA VAL A 10 10.76 3.90 9.45
C VAL A 10 11.67 2.68 9.40
N GLU A 11 11.35 1.72 8.54
CA GLU A 11 12.10 0.47 8.41
C GLU A 11 11.93 -0.12 7.01
N VAL A 12 12.99 -0.73 6.50
CA VAL A 12 12.97 -1.56 5.29
C VAL A 12 13.52 -2.94 5.60
N GLY A 13 13.11 -3.94 4.83
CA GLY A 13 13.62 -5.28 5.03
C GLY A 13 13.18 -6.28 3.98
N ILE A 14 13.63 -7.51 4.13
CA ILE A 14 13.29 -8.64 3.26
C ILE A 14 12.42 -9.65 4.00
N PHE A 15 11.65 -10.42 3.23
CA PHE A 15 10.89 -11.53 3.76
C PHE A 15 11.70 -12.83 3.65
N GLY A 16 12.17 -13.33 4.80
CA GLY A 16 12.81 -14.63 4.91
C GLY A 16 11.79 -15.77 5.03
N ALA A 17 12.22 -16.94 5.49
CA ALA A 17 11.36 -18.11 5.72
C ALA A 17 10.31 -17.86 6.84
N GLY A 18 9.29 -17.07 6.57
CA GLY A 18 8.21 -16.71 7.49
C GLY A 18 8.57 -15.60 8.49
N GLN A 19 9.68 -14.90 8.31
CA GLN A 19 10.14 -13.85 9.22
C GLN A 19 10.50 -12.57 8.46
N PHE A 20 10.17 -11.43 9.06
CA PHE A 20 10.62 -10.12 8.60
C PHE A 20 12.05 -9.89 9.09
N ILE A 21 12.98 -9.69 8.15
CA ILE A 21 14.38 -9.44 8.45
C ILE A 21 14.66 -7.99 8.06
N PRO A 22 14.89 -7.09 9.05
CA PRO A 22 15.28 -5.70 8.75
C PRO A 22 16.58 -5.66 7.96
N SER A 23 16.65 -4.74 7.00
CA SER A 23 17.83 -4.49 6.16
C SER A 23 18.18 -3.01 6.25
N GLU A 24 19.44 -2.66 6.05
CA GLU A 24 19.85 -1.25 6.00
C GLU A 24 19.33 -0.55 4.74
N GLU A 25 19.23 -1.29 3.63
CA GLU A 25 18.72 -0.79 2.36
C GLU A 25 18.00 -1.88 1.55
N LEU A 26 17.18 -1.44 0.59
CA LEU A 26 16.61 -2.25 -0.48
C LEU A 26 17.11 -1.69 -1.82
N SER A 27 18.01 -2.43 -2.45
CA SER A 27 18.62 -2.06 -3.73
C SER A 27 17.82 -2.57 -4.93
N ALA A 28 18.12 -2.06 -6.12
CA ALA A 28 17.42 -2.42 -7.36
C ALA A 28 17.44 -3.94 -7.60
N GLY A 29 16.26 -4.52 -7.86
CA GLY A 29 16.08 -5.97 -8.07
C GLY A 29 15.79 -6.76 -6.79
N MET A 30 15.85 -6.14 -5.62
CA MET A 30 15.43 -6.77 -4.37
C MET A 30 13.91 -6.71 -4.19
N VAL A 31 13.36 -7.73 -3.51
CA VAL A 31 11.96 -7.81 -3.14
C VAL A 31 11.87 -7.84 -1.62
N GLY A 32 11.08 -6.93 -1.04
CA GLY A 32 11.02 -6.74 0.40
C GLY A 32 9.77 -5.99 0.83
N TYR A 33 9.82 -5.45 2.04
CA TYR A 33 8.80 -4.61 2.62
C TYR A 33 9.39 -3.26 3.02
N VAL A 34 8.52 -2.24 3.02
CA VAL A 34 8.83 -0.89 3.48
C VAL A 34 7.74 -0.52 4.47
N THR A 35 8.15 -0.03 5.64
CA THR A 35 7.25 0.62 6.58
C THR A 35 7.54 2.12 6.56
N ALA A 36 6.50 2.90 6.33
CA ALA A 36 6.52 4.34 6.45
C ALA A 36 5.33 4.72 7.32
N SER A 37 5.42 5.82 8.08
CA SER A 37 4.41 6.26 9.06
C SER A 37 3.10 6.74 8.43
N LEU A 38 2.52 5.92 7.55
CA LEU A 38 1.32 6.14 6.77
C LEU A 38 0.10 5.82 7.61
N LYS A 39 -0.82 6.78 7.69
CA LYS A 39 -2.05 6.64 8.49
C LYS A 39 -3.15 5.89 7.76
N ASN A 40 -3.23 6.04 6.43
CA ASN A 40 -4.29 5.45 5.63
C ASN A 40 -3.71 4.51 4.56
N VAL A 41 -4.29 3.31 4.45
CA VAL A 41 -3.94 2.34 3.40
C VAL A 41 -4.32 2.83 2.00
N GLN A 42 -5.26 3.77 1.91
CA GLN A 42 -5.67 4.39 0.64
C GLN A 42 -4.53 5.15 -0.04
N ASP A 43 -3.54 5.61 0.74
CA ASP A 43 -2.37 6.34 0.23
C ASP A 43 -1.32 5.39 -0.36
N THR A 44 -1.44 4.08 -0.09
CA THR A 44 -0.60 2.99 -0.61
C THR A 44 -1.43 1.95 -1.35
N THR A 45 -1.83 2.29 -2.57
CA THR A 45 -2.57 1.33 -3.40
C THR A 45 -1.65 0.31 -4.08
N VAL A 46 -2.16 -0.91 -4.26
CA VAL A 46 -1.43 -1.98 -4.95
C VAL A 46 -1.12 -1.57 -6.39
N GLY A 47 0.16 -1.68 -6.77
CA GLY A 47 0.67 -1.33 -8.09
C GLY A 47 1.14 0.12 -8.26
N ASP A 48 1.09 0.95 -7.21
CA ASP A 48 1.70 2.29 -7.24
C ASP A 48 3.25 2.19 -7.25
N THR A 49 3.92 3.24 -7.70
CA THR A 49 5.38 3.39 -7.73
C THR A 49 5.86 4.28 -6.59
N ILE A 50 6.71 3.75 -5.71
CA ILE A 50 7.39 4.53 -4.67
C ILE A 50 8.66 5.13 -5.27
N THR A 51 8.93 6.40 -4.98
CA THR A 51 10.15 7.10 -5.42
C THR A 51 10.64 8.04 -4.33
N ASP A 52 11.87 8.50 -4.44
CA ASP A 52 12.47 9.44 -3.51
C ASP A 52 11.83 10.83 -3.67
N ALA A 53 11.65 11.56 -2.57
CA ALA A 53 11.07 12.89 -2.59
C ALA A 53 12.05 13.96 -3.13
N ASP A 54 13.35 13.79 -2.86
CA ASP A 54 14.40 14.71 -3.28
C ASP A 54 14.91 14.42 -4.69
N ASN A 55 14.79 13.16 -5.14
CA ASN A 55 15.14 12.73 -6.49
C ASN A 55 14.03 11.84 -7.11
N PRO A 56 12.89 12.43 -7.51
CA PRO A 56 11.77 11.68 -8.05
C PRO A 56 12.10 11.06 -9.40
N CYS A 57 11.60 9.85 -9.62
CA CYS A 57 11.69 9.16 -10.91
C CYS A 57 10.95 9.97 -11.99
N SER A 58 11.51 10.02 -13.21
CA SER A 58 10.95 10.79 -14.32
C SER A 58 9.57 10.31 -14.77
N GLU A 59 9.31 9.00 -14.68
CA GLU A 59 8.05 8.39 -15.09
C GLU A 59 7.66 7.27 -14.11
N PRO A 60 6.37 7.15 -13.73
CA PRO A 60 5.88 6.02 -12.94
C PRO A 60 5.93 4.72 -13.74
N LEU A 61 6.01 3.58 -13.05
CA LEU A 61 6.06 2.28 -13.73
C LEU A 61 4.76 2.03 -14.52
N PRO A 62 4.86 1.54 -15.77
CA PRO A 62 3.69 1.23 -16.57
C PRO A 62 2.95 0.02 -15.97
N GLY A 63 1.62 0.08 -15.96
CA GLY A 63 0.77 -1.02 -15.51
C GLY A 63 -0.14 -0.70 -14.33
N TYR A 64 0.07 0.42 -13.64
CA TYR A 64 -0.88 0.88 -12.63
C TYR A 64 -2.23 1.23 -13.28
N LYS A 65 -3.27 0.52 -12.85
CA LYS A 65 -4.67 0.85 -13.16
C LYS A 65 -5.44 0.88 -11.86
N LYS A 66 -6.05 2.02 -11.56
CA LYS A 66 -6.99 2.12 -10.44
C LYS A 66 -8.07 1.07 -10.61
N VAL A 67 -8.21 0.20 -9.62
CA VAL A 67 -9.21 -0.87 -9.65
C VAL A 67 -10.59 -0.23 -9.56
N ASN A 68 -11.37 -0.38 -10.64
CA ASN A 68 -12.77 0.02 -10.67
C ASN A 68 -13.62 -1.19 -10.24
N PRO A 69 -14.42 -1.10 -9.16
CA PRO A 69 -15.32 -2.18 -8.77
C PRO A 69 -16.30 -2.50 -9.91
N MET A 70 -16.35 -3.76 -10.32
CA MET A 70 -17.18 -4.21 -11.46
C MET A 70 -18.51 -4.83 -11.03
N VAL A 71 -18.62 -5.26 -9.77
CA VAL A 71 -19.80 -5.94 -9.23
C VAL A 71 -20.12 -5.32 -7.87
N PHE A 72 -21.40 -5.03 -7.63
CA PHE A 72 -21.91 -4.47 -6.39
C PHE A 72 -22.94 -5.42 -5.78
N CYS A 73 -22.91 -5.58 -4.46
CA CYS A 73 -23.94 -6.28 -3.71
C CYS A 73 -24.39 -5.43 -2.50
N GLY A 74 -25.68 -5.51 -2.17
CA GLY A 74 -26.22 -4.90 -0.95
C GLY A 74 -26.00 -5.83 0.23
N LEU A 75 -25.31 -5.35 1.26
CA LEU A 75 -25.12 -6.05 2.52
C LEU A 75 -26.17 -5.54 3.52
N TYR A 76 -26.94 -6.47 4.10
CA TYR A 76 -27.92 -6.19 5.14
C TYR A 76 -27.69 -7.17 6.29
N PRO A 77 -27.74 -6.73 7.55
CA PRO A 77 -27.63 -7.64 8.68
C PRO A 77 -28.92 -8.45 8.79
N THR A 78 -28.83 -9.70 9.24
CA THR A 78 -29.99 -10.57 9.45
C THR A 78 -30.92 -10.05 10.56
N ASP A 79 -30.38 -9.22 11.46
CA ASP A 79 -31.09 -8.58 12.57
C ASP A 79 -30.87 -7.06 12.49
N GLY A 80 -31.96 -6.29 12.51
CA GLY A 80 -31.93 -4.83 12.46
C GLY A 80 -31.19 -4.19 13.64
N ALA A 81 -31.12 -4.86 14.80
CA ALA A 81 -30.36 -4.38 15.95
C ALA A 81 -28.84 -4.37 15.71
N LYS A 82 -28.34 -5.19 14.77
CA LYS A 82 -26.92 -5.28 14.38
C LYS A 82 -26.54 -4.34 13.24
N TYR A 83 -27.43 -3.44 12.84
CA TYR A 83 -27.12 -2.43 11.82
C TYR A 83 -25.91 -1.55 12.18
N PRO A 84 -25.69 -1.13 13.45
CA PRO A 84 -24.48 -0.40 13.82
C PRO A 84 -23.18 -1.20 13.61
N ASP A 85 -23.21 -2.53 13.74
CA ASP A 85 -22.04 -3.39 13.61
C ASP A 85 -21.59 -3.61 12.16
N LEU A 86 -22.49 -3.34 11.19
CA LEU A 86 -22.20 -3.49 9.76
C LEU A 86 -21.42 -2.29 9.17
N ARG A 87 -21.40 -1.15 9.87
CA ARG A 87 -20.80 0.10 9.40
C ARG A 87 -19.28 0.15 9.60
#